data_AF-A0A3N5IA10-F1
#
_entry.id   AF-A0A3N5IA10-F1
#
_cell.length_a   1.000
_cell.length_b   1.000
_cell.length_c   1.000
_cell.angle_alpha   90.00
_cell.angle_beta   90.00
_cell.angle_gamma   90.00
#
_symmetry.space_group_name_H-M   'P 1'
#
loop_
_entity.id
_entity.type
_entity.pdbx_description
1 polymer ?
#
loop_
_entity_poly.entity_id
_entity_poly.type
_entity_poly.pdbx_seq_one_letter_code
_entity_poly.pdbx_strand_id
1 'polypeptide(L)'
;MRLVFRRDQRFGDQTDPQIRLPGHPVGPGFRPGPGTPAPFPSVPGAQQPGGIRGRPGVWERLIRPSAVDLNQVLAHQAIASLYRDPEERSAVYCYDLKNVDREVERQNGTQLAVGRLRVHSRLTGEEQEMIYALLHFGGLDFYCRLKACKTAEDYQSFKVGLQELYQTASVGEVYDRIREFCGGRHYYLKDLFLEERRHLIDLILNGRLEGYYQQMDEWVRADEGVMKKLLDWDVPLPSPMGWALRLSLKKAWDQALEEGPADSRQWEALGRLVEKMKKLEFPIDRNQMAETIQGKAALWMKDLSSAPDPSAIFGRVRELLAGAGRLGLPLNPWSVQNSFLDACLLAADCSPQGLNAYRAFAEELELPVSVVPGGGS
;
A
#
# COMPACT_ATOMS: atom_id res chain seq x y z
N MET A 1 33.47 3.33 -10.95
CA MET A 1 34.11 4.65 -10.90
C MET A 1 33.71 5.32 -9.58
N ARG A 2 34.66 5.51 -8.65
CA ARG A 2 34.44 5.99 -7.27
C ARG A 2 34.05 7.48 -7.26
N LEU A 3 32.92 7.84 -6.65
CA LEU A 3 32.57 9.23 -6.35
C LEU A 3 32.85 9.53 -4.88
N VAL A 4 33.82 10.42 -4.69
CA VAL A 4 34.32 10.97 -3.44
C VAL A 4 33.41 12.14 -3.02
N PHE A 5 32.81 12.05 -1.83
CA PHE A 5 32.17 13.18 -1.17
C PHE A 5 33.22 14.17 -0.68
N ARG A 6 33.23 15.40 -1.23
CA ARG A 6 33.95 16.53 -0.65
C ARG A 6 33.09 17.18 0.44
N ARG A 7 33.66 17.25 1.64
CA ARG A 7 33.21 17.98 2.83
C ARG A 7 34.23 19.10 3.07
N ASP A 8 33.77 20.33 3.28
CA ASP A 8 34.41 21.47 3.99
C ASP A 8 33.64 22.76 3.61
N GLN A 9 33.34 23.77 4.45
CA GLN A 9 33.85 24.28 5.73
C GLN A 9 32.75 25.14 6.40
N ARG A 10 32.46 25.00 7.71
CA ARG A 10 32.93 25.79 8.89
C ARG A 10 32.51 27.27 8.98
N PHE A 11 31.70 27.58 10.00
CA PHE A 11 31.72 28.74 10.94
C PHE A 11 30.70 28.37 12.04
N GLY A 12 30.86 28.57 13.35
CA GLY A 12 31.88 29.14 14.20
C GLY A 12 31.47 28.85 15.65
N ASP A 13 32.49 28.68 16.49
CA ASP A 13 32.50 28.24 17.88
C ASP A 13 32.27 29.43 18.84
N GLN A 14 31.34 29.33 19.80
CA GLN A 14 31.35 30.12 21.06
C GLN A 14 30.75 29.33 22.24
N THR A 15 31.68 29.01 23.13
CA THR A 15 31.68 28.55 24.53
C THR A 15 30.55 28.96 25.49
N ASP A 16 30.20 27.96 26.34
CA ASP A 16 29.43 27.93 27.61
C ASP A 16 29.94 28.92 28.71
N PRO A 17 29.16 29.25 29.76
CA PRO A 17 29.29 28.49 31.01
C PRO A 17 28.02 28.33 31.90
N GLN A 18 27.88 27.12 32.45
CA GLN A 18 27.47 26.72 33.83
C GLN A 18 26.64 27.65 34.74
N ILE A 19 25.53 27.11 35.29
CA ILE A 19 25.01 27.49 36.63
C ILE A 19 24.55 26.24 37.42
N ARG A 20 25.05 26.10 38.66
CA ARG A 20 24.75 25.09 39.70
C ARG A 20 23.57 25.49 40.62
N LEU A 21 22.97 24.46 41.24
CA LEU A 21 21.87 24.35 42.22
C LEU A 21 21.98 25.22 43.51
N PRO A 22 20.89 25.37 44.30
CA PRO A 22 20.66 24.56 45.53
C PRO A 22 19.15 24.19 45.71
N GLY A 23 18.67 23.18 46.46
CA GLY A 23 18.90 22.76 47.85
C GLY A 23 17.55 22.85 48.63
N HIS A 24 17.09 21.73 49.22
CA HIS A 24 15.81 21.49 49.93
C HIS A 24 15.45 22.47 51.09
N PRO A 25 14.17 22.46 51.57
CA PRO A 25 13.88 21.74 52.82
C PRO A 25 12.56 20.92 52.82
N VAL A 26 12.50 19.96 53.75
CA VAL A 26 11.38 19.07 54.11
C VAL A 26 10.64 19.66 55.32
N GLY A 27 9.30 19.54 55.37
CA GLY A 27 8.46 19.84 56.55
C GLY A 27 6.97 19.50 56.32
N PRO A 28 6.16 19.22 57.36
CA PRO A 28 5.42 17.96 57.43
C PRO A 28 3.88 18.03 57.26
N GLY A 29 3.29 16.88 56.90
CA GLY A 29 2.01 16.38 57.42
C GLY A 29 0.71 16.84 56.76
N PHE A 30 0.07 15.97 55.98
CA PHE A 30 -1.40 15.89 55.90
C PHE A 30 -1.87 14.51 55.40
N ARG A 31 -2.71 13.83 56.19
CA ARG A 31 -3.60 12.72 55.76
C ARG A 31 -5.03 13.29 55.67
N PRO A 32 -5.86 12.88 54.70
CA PRO A 32 -6.86 11.82 54.92
C PRO A 32 -6.94 10.87 53.69
N GLY A 33 -7.36 9.60 53.74
CA GLY A 33 -8.64 9.02 54.17
C GLY A 33 -9.19 8.17 52.98
N PRO A 34 -9.89 7.04 53.19
CA PRO A 34 -9.75 5.83 52.37
C PRO A 34 -10.81 5.66 51.28
N GLY A 35 -10.47 4.92 50.21
CA GLY A 35 -11.42 4.53 49.17
C GLY A 35 -10.78 3.84 47.97
N THR A 36 -10.13 2.70 48.17
CA THR A 36 -9.72 1.81 47.07
C THR A 36 -10.35 0.44 47.34
N PRO A 37 -11.05 -0.18 46.39
CA PRO A 37 -11.68 -1.49 46.61
C PRO A 37 -10.60 -2.57 46.75
N ALA A 38 -10.89 -3.53 47.62
CA ALA A 38 -10.01 -4.65 47.98
C ALA A 38 -9.67 -5.54 46.75
N PRO A 39 -8.47 -6.15 46.71
CA PRO A 39 -8.17 -7.18 45.73
C PRO A 39 -8.97 -8.46 46.02
N PHE A 40 -9.38 -9.16 44.96
CA PHE A 40 -10.15 -10.41 44.98
C PHE A 40 -9.49 -11.51 45.84
N PRO A 41 -10.27 -12.39 46.48
CA PRO A 41 -9.73 -13.53 47.21
C PRO A 41 -9.22 -14.61 46.24
N SER A 42 -7.99 -15.05 46.45
CA SER A 42 -7.36 -16.15 45.73
C SER A 42 -8.08 -17.48 46.02
N VAL A 43 -8.51 -18.19 44.97
CA VAL A 43 -9.01 -19.57 45.08
C VAL A 43 -7.80 -20.52 45.25
N PRO A 44 -7.80 -21.43 46.24
CA PRO A 44 -6.70 -22.38 46.42
C PRO A 44 -6.93 -23.63 45.55
N GLY A 45 -6.04 -23.86 44.58
CA GLY A 45 -6.03 -25.12 43.82
C GLY A 45 -5.72 -24.97 42.34
N ALA A 46 -4.53 -24.49 41.99
CA ALA A 46 -3.94 -24.74 40.67
C ALA A 46 -2.42 -24.83 40.81
N GLN A 47 -1.88 -26.02 40.53
CA GLN A 47 -0.45 -26.31 40.53
C GLN A 47 0.27 -25.42 39.50
N GLN A 48 1.36 -24.79 39.96
CA GLN A 48 2.27 -23.99 39.13
C GLN A 48 3.21 -24.90 38.32
N PRO A 49 3.43 -24.64 37.02
CA PRO A 49 4.70 -24.92 36.39
C PRO A 49 5.52 -23.63 36.24
N GLY A 50 6.80 -23.70 36.65
CA GLY A 50 7.91 -22.88 36.12
C GLY A 50 7.78 -21.36 36.24
N GLY A 51 8.20 -20.81 37.38
CA GLY A 51 8.19 -19.38 37.66
C GLY A 51 9.03 -18.52 36.71
N ILE A 52 8.36 -17.68 35.93
CA ILE A 52 8.82 -16.33 35.65
C ILE A 52 8.26 -15.46 36.78
N ARG A 53 9.05 -15.25 37.84
CA ARG A 53 8.73 -14.21 38.83
C ARG A 53 8.83 -12.86 38.12
N GLY A 54 7.70 -12.37 37.61
CA GLY A 54 7.58 -11.06 37.00
C GLY A 54 8.07 -9.99 37.96
N ARG A 55 9.20 -9.34 37.63
CA ARG A 55 9.63 -8.15 38.37
C ARG A 55 8.55 -7.06 38.21
N PRO A 56 8.07 -6.43 39.30
CA PRO A 56 7.22 -5.24 39.20
C PRO A 56 7.93 -4.21 38.31
N GLY A 57 7.25 -3.77 37.25
CA GLY A 57 7.80 -2.80 36.30
C GLY A 57 8.24 -3.36 34.94
N VAL A 58 8.36 -4.68 34.74
CA VAL A 58 8.63 -5.26 33.39
C VAL A 58 7.41 -5.07 32.48
N TRP A 59 6.21 -5.35 33.00
CA TRP A 59 4.97 -5.06 32.29
C TRP A 59 4.84 -3.58 31.94
N GLU A 60 5.12 -2.68 32.87
CA GLU A 60 4.97 -1.23 32.67
C GLU A 60 6.03 -0.60 31.78
N ARG A 61 7.28 -1.11 31.79
CA ARG A 61 8.39 -0.56 30.99
C ARG A 61 8.57 -1.21 29.63
N LEU A 62 8.22 -2.48 29.45
CA LEU A 62 8.52 -3.22 28.21
C LEU A 62 7.26 -3.62 27.44
N ILE A 63 6.14 -3.86 28.14
CA ILE A 63 4.91 -4.36 27.51
C ILE A 63 3.89 -3.23 27.33
N ARG A 64 3.69 -2.35 28.31
CA ARG A 64 2.75 -1.22 28.24
C ARG A 64 3.06 -0.21 27.13
N PRO A 65 4.34 0.10 26.78
CA PRO A 65 4.65 0.92 25.61
C PRO A 65 4.46 0.18 24.28
N SER A 66 4.48 -1.15 24.32
CA SER A 66 4.26 -2.05 23.17
C SER A 66 2.79 -2.46 23.02
N ALA A 67 1.94 -2.06 23.97
CA ALA A 67 0.50 -2.25 23.91
C ALA A 67 -0.04 -1.28 22.86
N VAL A 68 -0.37 -1.83 21.70
CA VAL A 68 -1.03 -1.10 20.63
C VAL A 68 -2.27 -0.41 21.20
N ASP A 69 -2.35 0.92 21.08
CA ASP A 69 -3.52 1.69 21.49
C ASP A 69 -4.70 1.26 20.63
N LEU A 70 -5.73 0.65 21.23
CA LEU A 70 -6.92 0.19 20.52
C LEU A 70 -7.57 1.31 19.69
N ASN A 71 -7.51 2.55 20.20
CA ASN A 71 -8.00 3.71 19.46
C ASN A 71 -7.13 4.02 18.23
N GLN A 72 -5.83 3.75 18.27
CA GLN A 72 -4.95 3.88 17.12
C GLN A 72 -5.27 2.83 16.04
N VAL A 73 -5.59 1.58 16.44
CA VAL A 73 -6.03 0.51 15.52
C VAL A 73 -7.36 0.88 14.86
N LEU A 74 -8.30 1.41 15.64
CA LEU A 74 -9.59 1.86 15.13
C LEU A 74 -9.47 3.09 14.24
N ALA A 75 -8.62 4.05 14.60
CA ALA A 75 -8.37 5.24 13.79
C ALA A 75 -7.71 4.87 12.46
N HIS A 76 -6.78 3.90 12.51
CA HIS A 76 -6.19 3.29 11.33
C HIS A 76 -7.27 2.71 10.41
N GLN A 77 -8.16 1.86 10.94
CA GLN A 77 -9.25 1.28 10.16
C GLN A 77 -10.21 2.34 9.61
N ALA A 78 -10.54 3.36 10.40
CA ALA A 78 -11.40 4.46 9.98
C ALA A 78 -10.79 5.24 8.81
N ILE A 79 -9.50 5.60 8.88
CA ILE A 79 -8.81 6.34 7.82
C ILE A 79 -8.62 5.47 6.57
N ALA A 80 -8.21 4.21 6.73
CA ALA A 80 -8.09 3.26 5.62
C ALA A 80 -9.45 3.00 4.95
N SER A 81 -10.56 3.08 5.69
CA SER A 81 -11.90 2.87 5.15
C SER A 81 -12.29 3.86 4.05
N LEU A 82 -11.63 5.03 3.90
CA LEU A 82 -11.92 5.92 2.78
C LEU A 82 -11.49 5.35 1.41
N TYR A 83 -10.54 4.41 1.43
CA TYR A 83 -9.86 3.92 0.24
C TYR A 83 -10.01 2.41 0.02
N ARG A 84 -10.68 1.72 0.95
CA ARG A 84 -10.88 0.27 0.92
C ARG A 84 -12.36 -0.06 0.67
N ASP A 85 -12.62 -1.23 0.11
CA ASP A 85 -13.98 -1.72 -0.05
C ASP A 85 -14.66 -1.98 1.31
N PRO A 86 -15.97 -1.67 1.42
CA PRO A 86 -16.69 -1.77 2.69
C PRO A 86 -16.87 -3.23 3.16
N GLU A 87 -16.83 -4.20 2.25
CA GLU A 87 -17.01 -5.63 2.55
C GLU A 87 -15.74 -6.33 3.06
N GLU A 88 -14.59 -5.65 2.99
CA GLU A 88 -13.31 -6.23 3.33
C GLU A 88 -13.15 -6.33 4.86
N ARG A 89 -13.17 -7.56 5.39
CA ARG A 89 -12.82 -7.83 6.79
C ARG A 89 -11.34 -7.55 6.99
N SER A 90 -11.03 -6.69 7.96
CA SER A 90 -9.66 -6.29 8.25
C SER A 90 -9.22 -6.94 9.56
N ALA A 91 -8.12 -7.69 9.51
CA ALA A 91 -7.43 -8.17 10.70
C ALA A 91 -6.18 -7.34 10.91
N VAL A 92 -6.08 -6.65 12.05
CA VAL A 92 -4.93 -5.82 12.41
C VAL A 92 -4.35 -6.36 13.71
N TYR A 93 -3.16 -6.95 13.62
CA TYR A 93 -2.52 -7.69 14.73
C TYR A 93 -3.46 -8.75 15.33
N CYS A 94 -3.83 -8.62 16.61
CA CYS A 94 -4.73 -9.53 17.32
C CYS A 94 -6.19 -9.08 17.31
N TYR A 95 -6.55 -8.06 16.51
CA TYR A 95 -7.90 -7.51 16.45
C TYR A 95 -8.58 -7.81 15.11
N ASP A 96 -9.80 -8.32 15.18
CA ASP A 96 -10.70 -8.42 14.05
C ASP A 96 -11.59 -7.18 14.00
N LEU A 97 -11.58 -6.49 12.86
CA LEU A 97 -12.30 -5.24 12.66
C LEU A 97 -13.40 -5.41 11.62
N LYS A 98 -14.59 -4.89 11.94
CA LYS A 98 -15.75 -4.89 11.05
C LYS A 98 -16.34 -3.49 10.95
N ASN A 99 -16.52 -3.01 9.71
CA ASN A 99 -17.35 -1.85 9.42
C ASN A 99 -18.83 -2.26 9.59
N VAL A 100 -19.49 -1.68 10.59
CA VAL A 100 -20.92 -1.92 10.86
C VAL A 100 -21.79 -0.95 10.06
N ASP A 101 -21.35 0.30 9.96
CA ASP A 101 -21.94 1.33 9.10
C ASP A 101 -20.82 2.23 8.57
N ARG A 102 -20.96 2.70 7.33
CA ARG A 102 -20.01 3.62 6.70
C ARG A 102 -20.73 4.44 5.64
N GLU A 103 -20.65 5.75 5.79
CA GLU A 103 -21.17 6.71 4.83
C GLU A 103 -20.08 7.72 4.47
N VAL A 104 -19.91 7.97 3.18
CA VAL A 104 -18.85 8.84 2.64
C VAL A 104 -19.48 9.85 1.70
N GLU A 105 -19.27 11.12 1.99
CA GLU A 105 -19.69 12.25 1.16
C GLU A 105 -18.48 13.04 0.67
N ARG A 106 -18.59 13.62 -0.53
CA ARG A 106 -17.52 14.41 -1.15
C ARG A 106 -18.08 15.76 -1.61
N GLN A 107 -17.45 16.84 -1.17
CA GLN A 107 -17.83 18.20 -1.53
C GLN A 107 -16.63 19.14 -1.54
N ASN A 108 -16.56 20.00 -2.56
CA ASN A 108 -15.55 21.07 -2.69
C ASN A 108 -14.10 20.59 -2.50
N GLY A 109 -13.75 19.40 -3.00
CA GLY A 109 -12.41 18.82 -2.87
C GLY A 109 -12.07 18.23 -1.49
N THR A 110 -13.03 18.24 -0.56
CA THR A 110 -12.94 17.55 0.74
C THR A 110 -13.80 16.28 0.74
N GLN A 111 -13.57 15.40 1.71
CA GLN A 111 -14.40 14.22 1.94
C GLN A 111 -14.73 14.08 3.42
N LEU A 112 -15.99 13.76 3.72
CA LEU A 112 -16.45 13.42 5.06
C LEU A 112 -16.81 11.93 5.08
N ALA A 113 -16.29 11.20 6.06
CA ALA A 113 -16.71 9.85 6.36
C ALA A 113 -17.19 9.74 7.80
N VAL A 114 -18.36 9.14 7.98
CA VAL A 114 -18.94 8.84 9.29
C VAL A 114 -19.31 7.37 9.33
N GLY A 115 -18.96 6.69 10.42
CA GLY A 115 -19.18 5.25 10.47
C GLY A 115 -19.12 4.66 11.86
N ARG A 116 -19.44 3.38 11.93
CA ARG A 116 -19.35 2.54 13.13
C ARG A 116 -18.40 1.39 12.86
N LEU A 117 -17.43 1.25 13.75
CA LEU A 117 -16.49 0.15 13.77
C LEU A 117 -16.77 -0.74 14.97
N ARG A 118 -16.71 -2.04 14.73
CA ARG A 118 -16.71 -3.06 15.76
C ARG A 118 -15.35 -3.72 15.77
N VAL A 119 -14.75 -3.80 16.94
CA VAL A 119 -13.46 -4.46 17.15
C VAL A 119 -13.64 -5.63 18.10
N HIS A 120 -13.08 -6.78 17.72
CA HIS A 120 -13.05 -7.98 18.53
C HIS A 120 -11.59 -8.36 18.82
N SER A 121 -11.22 -8.50 20.09
CA SER A 121 -9.89 -8.97 20.49
C SER A 121 -9.84 -10.49 20.46
N ARG A 122 -8.96 -11.06 19.64
CA ARG A 122 -8.73 -12.51 19.61
C ARG A 122 -8.02 -13.02 20.87
N LEU A 123 -7.36 -12.14 21.62
CA LEU A 123 -6.64 -12.50 22.84
C LEU A 123 -7.55 -12.50 24.08
N THR A 124 -8.37 -11.46 24.26
CA THR A 124 -9.24 -11.34 25.44
C THR A 124 -10.68 -11.78 25.18
N GLY A 125 -11.08 -11.90 23.92
CA GLY A 125 -12.47 -12.15 23.52
C GLY A 125 -13.37 -10.91 23.62
N GLU A 126 -12.84 -9.77 24.07
CA GLU A 126 -13.62 -8.54 24.27
C GLU A 126 -14.03 -7.94 22.93
N GLU A 127 -15.26 -7.44 22.88
CA GLU A 127 -15.83 -6.74 21.73
C GLU A 127 -16.19 -5.31 22.15
N GLN A 128 -15.85 -4.34 21.31
CA GLN A 128 -16.16 -2.93 21.52
C GLN A 128 -16.65 -2.29 20.21
N GLU A 129 -17.64 -1.41 20.33
CA GLU A 129 -18.12 -0.59 19.21
C GLU A 129 -17.77 0.88 19.39
N MET A 130 -17.26 1.48 18.32
CA MET A 130 -16.82 2.87 18.27
C MET A 130 -17.39 3.56 17.04
N ILE A 131 -17.86 4.78 17.22
CA ILE A 131 -18.24 5.69 16.16
C ILE A 131 -16.99 6.47 15.75
N TYR A 132 -16.82 6.70 14.46
CA TYR A 132 -15.79 7.60 13.94
C TYR A 132 -16.39 8.70 13.07
N ALA A 133 -15.76 9.86 13.11
CA ALA A 133 -15.94 10.93 12.15
C ALA A 133 -14.58 11.31 11.59
N LEU A 134 -14.49 11.36 10.26
CA LEU A 134 -13.26 11.53 9.52
C LEU A 134 -13.46 12.60 8.45
N LEU A 135 -12.63 13.62 8.50
CA LEU A 135 -12.59 14.69 7.53
C LEU A 135 -11.26 14.62 6.76
N HIS A 136 -11.33 14.51 5.44
CA HIS A 136 -10.20 14.58 4.53
C HIS A 136 -10.22 15.93 3.82
N PHE A 137 -9.21 16.77 4.07
CA PHE A 137 -9.12 18.10 3.47
C PHE A 137 -8.55 18.09 2.06
N GLY A 138 -8.13 16.92 1.56
CA GLY A 138 -7.36 16.74 0.34
C GLY A 138 -5.89 16.46 0.64
N GLY A 139 -5.19 15.89 -0.35
CA GLY A 139 -3.79 15.50 -0.18
C GLY A 139 -3.60 14.55 1.00
N LEU A 140 -2.65 14.87 1.88
CA LEU A 140 -2.26 14.04 3.03
C LEU A 140 -2.88 14.49 4.35
N ASP A 141 -3.84 15.43 4.32
CA ASP A 141 -4.42 16.04 5.51
C ASP A 141 -5.73 15.35 5.90
N PHE A 142 -5.65 14.55 6.96
CA PHE A 142 -6.77 13.80 7.53
C PHE A 142 -7.01 14.19 8.97
N TYR A 143 -8.27 14.29 9.37
CA TYR A 143 -8.66 14.50 10.75
C TYR A 143 -9.70 13.47 11.15
N CYS A 144 -9.31 12.55 12.02
CA CYS A 144 -10.18 11.50 12.53
C CYS A 144 -10.39 11.67 14.04
N ARG A 145 -11.63 11.47 14.49
CA ARG A 145 -11.95 11.29 15.91
C ARG A 145 -12.81 10.07 16.13
N LEU A 146 -12.63 9.46 17.29
CA LEU A 146 -13.33 8.27 17.74
C LEU A 146 -14.10 8.55 19.02
N LYS A 147 -15.26 7.92 19.17
CA LYS A 147 -16.09 7.97 20.38
C LYS A 147 -16.81 6.63 20.59
N ALA A 148 -16.94 6.21 21.85
CA ALA A 148 -17.71 5.01 22.18
C ALA A 148 -19.18 5.16 21.76
N CYS A 149 -19.72 4.11 21.12
CA CYS A 149 -21.12 4.06 20.74
C CYS A 149 -21.98 3.83 21.99
N LYS A 150 -22.78 4.82 22.41
CA LYS A 150 -23.66 4.68 23.59
C LYS A 150 -25.02 4.10 23.20
N THR A 151 -25.64 4.64 22.16
CA THR A 151 -26.94 4.22 21.64
C THR A 151 -26.93 4.32 20.11
N ALA A 152 -27.80 3.55 19.45
CA ALA A 152 -27.93 3.61 17.98
C ALA A 152 -28.56 4.93 17.54
N GLU A 153 -29.45 5.48 18.36
CA GLU A 153 -30.15 6.75 18.12
C GLU A 153 -29.20 7.94 18.15
N ASP A 154 -28.28 8.00 19.13
CA ASP A 154 -27.26 9.07 19.23
C ASP A 154 -26.36 9.08 17.98
N TYR A 155 -26.00 7.89 17.49
CA TYR A 155 -25.22 7.73 16.27
C TYR A 155 -25.98 8.23 15.05
N GLN A 156 -27.22 7.78 14.85
CA GLN A 156 -27.99 8.16 13.67
C GLN A 156 -28.28 9.67 13.65
N SER A 157 -28.62 10.26 14.80
CA SER A 157 -28.82 11.71 14.91
C SER A 157 -27.53 12.48 14.61
N PHE A 158 -26.38 12.03 15.12
CA PHE A 158 -25.10 12.64 14.81
C PHE A 158 -24.71 12.50 13.34
N LYS A 159 -24.93 11.32 12.74
CA LYS A 159 -24.62 11.06 11.34
C LYS A 159 -25.40 12.00 10.44
N VAL A 160 -26.74 11.98 10.54
CA VAL A 160 -27.62 12.83 9.72
C VAL A 160 -27.28 14.31 9.89
N GLY A 161 -27.14 14.78 11.14
CA GLY A 161 -26.85 16.19 11.40
C GLY A 161 -25.46 16.63 10.92
N LEU A 162 -24.45 15.74 10.95
CA LEU A 162 -23.12 16.06 10.44
C LEU A 162 -23.10 16.10 8.91
N GLN A 163 -23.90 15.27 8.24
CA GLN A 163 -24.04 15.24 6.78
C GLN A 163 -24.77 16.48 6.26
N GLU A 164 -25.89 16.85 6.88
CA GLU A 164 -26.61 18.09 6.56
C GLU A 164 -25.72 19.32 6.74
N LEU A 165 -24.94 19.35 7.84
CA LEU A 165 -23.97 20.41 8.08
C LEU A 165 -22.86 20.42 7.02
N TYR A 166 -22.36 19.24 6.62
CA TYR A 166 -21.35 19.14 5.57
C TYR A 166 -21.83 19.75 4.26
N GLN A 167 -23.08 19.48 3.88
CA GLN A 167 -23.68 19.96 2.64
C GLN A 167 -23.91 21.48 2.62
N THR A 168 -24.22 22.07 3.77
CA THR A 168 -24.71 23.46 3.86
C THR A 168 -23.71 24.45 4.44
N ALA A 169 -22.73 23.99 5.21
CA ALA A 169 -21.83 24.84 6.00
C ALA A 169 -20.37 24.76 5.54
N SER A 170 -19.51 25.54 6.19
CA SER A 170 -18.07 25.51 5.93
C SER A 170 -17.41 24.28 6.56
N VAL A 171 -16.29 23.86 5.97
CA VAL A 171 -15.47 22.75 6.49
C VAL A 171 -14.98 23.01 7.93
N GLY A 172 -14.81 24.28 8.32
CA GLY A 172 -14.47 24.68 9.68
C GLY A 172 -15.58 24.37 10.69
N GLU A 173 -16.83 24.65 10.33
CA GLU A 173 -18.00 24.34 11.17
C GLU A 173 -18.17 22.83 11.35
N VAL A 174 -17.93 22.06 10.29
CA VAL A 174 -17.91 20.58 10.33
C VAL A 174 -16.81 20.07 11.26
N TYR A 175 -15.60 20.63 11.17
CA TYR A 175 -14.48 20.29 12.05
C TYR A 175 -14.82 20.56 13.53
N ASP A 176 -15.40 21.72 13.83
CA ASP A 176 -15.81 22.09 15.18
C ASP A 176 -16.92 21.16 15.69
N ARG A 177 -17.89 20.81 14.85
CA ARG A 177 -18.96 19.85 15.20
C ARG A 177 -18.40 18.47 15.54
N ILE A 178 -17.43 17.96 14.78
CA ILE A 178 -16.74 16.70 15.08
C ILE A 178 -15.98 16.80 16.40
N ARG A 179 -15.29 17.92 16.65
CA ARG A 179 -14.54 18.15 17.89
C ARG A 179 -15.47 18.11 19.11
N GLU A 180 -16.59 18.80 19.05
CA GLU A 180 -17.59 18.88 20.13
C GLU A 180 -18.24 17.52 20.40
N PHE A 181 -18.70 16.83 19.37
CA PHE A 181 -19.44 15.58 19.55
C PHE A 181 -18.52 14.43 19.98
N CYS A 182 -17.41 14.20 19.27
CA CYS A 182 -16.55 13.05 19.52
C CYS A 182 -15.67 13.23 20.76
N GLY A 183 -15.26 14.47 21.07
CA GLY A 183 -14.31 14.73 22.14
C GLY A 183 -12.99 13.96 21.96
N GLY A 184 -12.24 13.77 23.05
CA GLY A 184 -11.08 12.87 23.08
C GLY A 184 -9.87 13.30 22.24
N ARG A 185 -9.04 12.31 21.89
CA ARG A 185 -7.86 12.46 21.02
C ARG A 185 -8.29 12.45 19.55
N HIS A 186 -7.57 13.20 18.73
CA HIS A 186 -7.68 13.16 17.27
C HIS A 186 -6.50 12.42 16.66
N TYR A 187 -6.70 11.89 15.45
CA TYR A 187 -5.71 11.13 14.70
C TYR A 187 -5.54 11.74 13.31
N TYR A 188 -4.30 11.94 12.92
CA TYR A 188 -3.89 12.33 11.57
C TYR A 188 -3.22 11.14 10.88
N LEU A 189 -2.91 11.31 9.58
CA LEU A 189 -2.17 10.32 8.80
C LEU A 189 -0.82 9.91 9.45
N LYS A 190 -0.15 10.85 10.12
CA LYS A 190 1.13 10.57 10.81
C LYS A 190 0.99 9.61 12.00
N ASP A 191 -0.21 9.51 12.58
CA ASP A 191 -0.51 8.69 13.76
C ASP A 191 -0.85 7.24 13.40
N LEU A 192 -0.95 6.89 12.11
CA LEU A 192 -1.12 5.51 11.65
C LEU A 192 0.17 4.70 11.80
N PHE A 193 0.03 3.37 11.79
CA PHE A 193 1.16 2.46 11.68
C PHE A 193 1.97 2.74 10.41
N LEU A 194 3.27 2.48 10.47
CA LEU A 194 4.22 2.90 9.43
C LEU A 194 3.89 2.30 8.06
N GLU A 195 3.50 1.03 8.03
CA GLU A 195 3.23 0.28 6.79
C GLU A 195 1.98 0.82 6.11
N GLU A 196 0.88 0.99 6.85
CA GLU A 196 -0.36 1.48 6.27
C GLU A 196 -0.32 2.98 5.98
N ARG A 197 0.43 3.75 6.77
CA ARG A 197 0.75 5.13 6.42
C ARG A 197 1.47 5.21 5.07
N ARG A 198 2.47 4.36 4.82
CA ARG A 198 3.18 4.31 3.53
C ARG A 198 2.21 3.94 2.41
N HIS A 199 1.46 2.86 2.60
CA HIS A 199 0.50 2.39 1.60
C HIS A 199 -0.55 3.45 1.23
N LEU A 200 -1.13 4.15 2.21
CA LEU A 200 -2.08 5.24 1.95
C LEU A 200 -1.44 6.44 1.26
N ILE A 201 -0.21 6.81 1.66
CA ILE A 201 0.54 7.87 0.97
C ILE A 201 0.77 7.48 -0.49
N ASP A 202 1.20 6.26 -0.75
CA ASP A 202 1.45 5.77 -2.11
C ASP A 202 0.17 5.80 -2.95
N LEU A 203 -0.96 5.33 -2.40
CA LEU A 203 -2.25 5.37 -3.09
C LEU A 203 -2.68 6.80 -3.45
N ILE A 204 -2.60 7.73 -2.49
CA ILE A 204 -2.98 9.13 -2.68
C ILE A 204 -2.05 9.81 -3.69
N LEU A 205 -0.75 9.58 -3.59
CA LEU A 205 0.23 10.17 -4.50
C LEU A 205 0.12 9.60 -5.90
N ASN A 206 -0.04 8.29 -6.06
CA ASN A 206 -0.22 7.64 -7.37
C ASN A 206 -1.42 8.22 -8.11
N GLY A 207 -2.57 8.41 -7.43
CA GLY A 207 -3.73 9.05 -8.06
C GLY A 207 -3.46 10.49 -8.53
N ARG A 208 -2.66 11.25 -7.78
CA ARG A 208 -2.28 12.63 -8.18
C ARG A 208 -1.27 12.65 -9.32
N LEU A 209 -0.25 11.78 -9.25
CA LEU A 209 0.77 11.64 -10.29
C LEU A 209 0.13 11.22 -11.61
N GLU A 210 -0.88 10.35 -11.58
CA GLU A 210 -1.64 9.93 -12.76
C GLU A 210 -2.27 11.13 -13.48
N GLY A 211 -2.86 12.06 -12.72
CA GLY A 211 -3.38 13.32 -13.27
C GLY A 211 -2.29 14.23 -13.85
N TYR A 212 -1.11 14.29 -13.24
CA TYR A 212 0.02 15.07 -13.79
C TYR A 212 0.52 14.47 -15.10
N TYR A 213 0.60 13.14 -15.19
CA TYR A 213 0.97 12.48 -16.43
C TYR A 213 -0.04 12.72 -17.54
N GLN A 214 -1.35 12.68 -17.25
CA GLN A 214 -2.39 12.98 -18.25
C GLN A 214 -2.24 14.41 -18.82
N GLN A 215 -1.98 15.40 -17.97
CA GLN A 215 -1.72 16.78 -18.42
C GLN A 215 -0.45 16.87 -19.27
N MET A 216 0.61 16.14 -18.91
CA MET A 216 1.83 16.09 -19.72
C MET A 216 1.58 15.43 -21.08
N ASP A 217 0.80 14.35 -21.13
CA ASP A 217 0.43 13.67 -22.37
C ASP A 217 -0.39 14.57 -23.29
N GLU A 218 -1.34 15.33 -22.75
CA GLU A 218 -2.10 16.34 -23.48
C GLU A 218 -1.20 17.41 -24.09
N TRP A 219 -0.24 17.92 -23.32
CA TRP A 219 0.73 18.91 -23.80
C TRP A 219 1.63 18.33 -24.90
N VAL A 220 2.20 17.15 -24.68
CA VAL A 220 3.05 16.46 -25.68
C VAL A 220 2.26 16.23 -26.97
N ARG A 221 0.99 15.84 -26.86
CA ARG A 221 0.12 15.62 -28.02
C ARG A 221 -0.19 16.92 -28.77
N ALA A 222 -0.43 18.02 -28.06
CA ALA A 222 -0.69 19.32 -28.67
C ALA A 222 0.51 19.81 -29.51
N ASP A 223 1.73 19.57 -29.02
CA ASP A 223 2.97 20.04 -29.65
C ASP A 223 3.69 18.97 -30.48
N GLU A 224 3.09 17.79 -30.71
CA GLU A 224 3.75 16.63 -31.36
C GLU A 224 4.36 17.01 -32.72
N GLY A 225 3.63 17.79 -33.53
CA GLY A 225 4.10 18.24 -34.83
C GLY A 225 5.32 19.16 -34.77
N VAL A 226 5.41 20.01 -33.74
CA VAL A 226 6.56 20.89 -33.51
C VAL A 226 7.75 20.08 -33.02
N MET A 227 7.53 19.22 -32.02
CA MET A 227 8.58 18.37 -31.48
C MET A 227 9.17 17.46 -32.56
N LYS A 228 8.34 16.87 -33.41
CA LYS A 228 8.78 16.04 -34.54
C LYS A 228 9.66 16.83 -35.51
N LYS A 229 9.26 18.04 -35.89
CA LYS A 229 10.08 18.91 -36.78
C LYS A 229 11.42 19.26 -36.17
N LEU A 230 11.46 19.57 -34.88
CA LEU A 230 12.71 19.88 -34.18
C LEU A 230 13.65 18.66 -34.20
N LEU A 231 13.14 17.47 -33.90
CA LEU A 231 13.92 16.23 -33.96
C LEU A 231 14.38 15.89 -35.39
N ASP A 232 13.52 16.09 -36.39
CA ASP A 232 13.85 15.84 -37.80
C ASP A 232 14.90 16.82 -38.35
N TRP A 233 15.02 18.01 -37.74
CA TRP A 233 16.03 19.03 -38.07
C TRP A 233 17.30 18.95 -37.20
N ASP A 234 17.44 17.90 -36.40
CA ASP A 234 18.54 17.75 -35.41
C ASP A 234 18.64 18.95 -34.44
N VAL A 235 17.52 19.63 -34.17
CA VAL A 235 17.43 20.73 -33.20
C VAL A 235 17.04 20.15 -31.84
N PRO A 236 17.82 20.42 -30.76
CA PRO A 236 17.48 19.91 -29.45
C PRO A 236 16.16 20.48 -28.96
N LEU A 237 15.31 19.62 -28.40
CA LEU A 237 14.05 20.06 -27.78
C LEU A 237 14.35 21.00 -26.61
N PRO A 238 13.57 22.09 -26.45
CA PRO A 238 13.60 22.88 -25.22
C PRO A 238 13.42 21.99 -24.00
N SER A 239 14.20 22.22 -22.94
CA SER A 239 14.25 21.35 -21.75
C SER A 239 12.86 20.95 -21.21
N PRO A 240 11.88 21.87 -21.05
CA PRO A 240 10.54 21.50 -20.60
C PRO A 240 9.82 20.50 -21.51
N MET A 241 9.92 20.67 -22.84
CA MET A 241 9.34 19.75 -23.83
C MET A 241 10.04 18.39 -23.82
N GLY A 242 11.38 18.41 -23.72
CA GLY A 242 12.18 17.18 -23.62
C GLY A 242 11.81 16.35 -22.38
N TRP A 243 11.62 17.00 -21.22
CA TRP A 243 11.19 16.33 -19.99
C TRP A 243 9.76 15.78 -20.09
N ALA A 244 8.81 16.57 -20.62
CA ALA A 244 7.43 16.13 -20.79
C ALA A 244 7.35 14.90 -21.70
N LEU A 245 8.04 14.93 -22.85
CA LEU A 245 8.10 13.81 -23.79
C LEU A 245 8.77 12.58 -23.16
N ARG A 246 9.86 12.74 -22.39
CA ARG A 246 10.52 11.63 -21.70
C ARG A 246 9.63 10.98 -20.65
N LEU A 247 8.93 11.76 -19.84
CA LEU A 247 8.02 11.24 -18.81
C LEU A 247 6.80 10.55 -19.43
N SER A 248 6.23 11.13 -20.49
CA SER A 248 5.14 10.53 -21.27
C SER A 248 5.56 9.18 -21.87
N LEU A 249 6.73 9.13 -22.53
CA LEU A 249 7.26 7.88 -23.09
C LEU A 249 7.57 6.85 -22.01
N LYS A 250 8.13 7.27 -20.87
CA LYS A 250 8.38 6.37 -19.74
C LYS A 250 7.08 5.79 -19.18
N LYS A 251 6.03 6.60 -19.03
CA LYS A 251 4.74 6.09 -18.56
C LYS A 251 4.11 5.13 -19.56
N ALA A 252 4.07 5.49 -20.84
CA ALA A 252 3.54 4.61 -21.89
C ALA A 252 4.32 3.28 -21.96
N TRP A 253 5.63 3.35 -21.72
CA TRP A 253 6.49 2.20 -21.57
C TRP A 253 6.12 1.33 -20.38
N ASP A 254 6.07 1.91 -19.17
CA ASP A 254 5.74 1.20 -17.94
C ASP A 254 4.34 0.56 -18.04
N GLN A 255 3.36 1.26 -18.61
CA GLN A 255 2.01 0.75 -18.87
C GLN A 255 2.00 -0.39 -19.88
N ALA A 256 2.74 -0.28 -21.00
CA ALA A 256 2.79 -1.35 -21.99
C ALA A 256 3.44 -2.62 -21.41
N LEU A 257 4.43 -2.48 -20.52
CA LEU A 257 5.00 -3.61 -19.79
C LEU A 257 4.02 -4.20 -18.76
N GLU A 258 3.32 -3.35 -18.02
CA GLU A 258 2.33 -3.77 -17.02
C GLU A 258 1.10 -4.43 -17.66
N GLU A 259 0.66 -4.00 -18.83
CA GLU A 259 -0.42 -4.62 -19.62
C GLU A 259 0.03 -5.89 -20.32
N GLY A 260 1.32 -5.98 -20.65
CA GLY A 260 1.98 -7.16 -21.23
C GLY A 260 1.50 -7.40 -22.66
N PRO A 261 2.29 -7.06 -23.68
CA PRO A 261 1.87 -7.19 -25.08
C PRO A 261 1.51 -8.64 -25.41
N ALA A 262 0.24 -8.85 -25.75
CA ALA A 262 -0.36 -10.14 -26.06
C ALA A 262 -0.49 -10.39 -27.56
N ASP A 263 -0.38 -9.34 -28.39
CA ASP A 263 -0.48 -9.44 -29.84
C ASP A 263 0.67 -8.73 -30.59
N SER A 264 0.75 -8.99 -31.89
CA SER A 264 1.77 -8.38 -32.76
C SER A 264 1.65 -6.86 -32.85
N ARG A 265 0.45 -6.29 -32.74
CA ARG A 265 0.24 -4.83 -32.84
C ARG A 265 0.82 -4.10 -31.63
N GLN A 266 0.64 -4.67 -30.44
CA GLN A 266 1.19 -4.15 -29.19
C GLN A 266 2.71 -4.24 -29.19
N TRP A 267 3.29 -5.33 -29.72
CA TRP A 267 4.73 -5.45 -29.91
C TRP A 267 5.30 -4.42 -30.89
N GLU A 268 4.62 -4.16 -32.01
CA GLU A 268 5.01 -3.08 -32.92
C GLU A 268 4.92 -1.69 -32.28
N ALA A 269 3.88 -1.45 -31.47
CA ALA A 269 3.75 -0.19 -30.73
C ALA A 269 4.90 0.01 -29.74
N LEU A 270 5.26 -1.05 -29.01
CA LEU A 270 6.38 -1.03 -28.07
C LEU A 270 7.72 -0.84 -28.80
N GLY A 271 7.92 -1.46 -29.96
CA GLY A 271 9.08 -1.21 -30.82
C GLY A 271 9.17 0.25 -31.27
N ARG A 272 8.06 0.87 -31.66
CA ARG A 272 8.03 2.32 -32.00
C ARG A 272 8.38 3.20 -30.80
N LEU A 273 7.96 2.84 -29.59
CA LEU A 273 8.32 3.55 -28.36
C LEU A 273 9.83 3.47 -28.09
N VAL A 274 10.42 2.27 -28.20
CA VAL A 274 11.87 2.06 -28.07
C VAL A 274 12.66 2.95 -29.03
N GLU A 275 12.24 2.99 -30.30
CA GLU A 275 12.91 3.83 -31.30
C GLU A 275 12.78 5.33 -31.01
N LYS A 276 11.61 5.79 -30.56
CA LYS A 276 11.43 7.18 -30.10
C LYS A 276 12.33 7.50 -28.90
N MET A 277 12.41 6.61 -27.92
CA MET A 277 13.24 6.79 -26.72
C MET A 277 14.74 6.81 -27.05
N LYS A 278 15.20 5.97 -27.99
CA LYS A 278 16.59 5.99 -28.50
C LYS A 278 16.95 7.34 -29.13
N LYS A 279 16.06 7.91 -29.96
CA LYS A 279 16.28 9.23 -30.60
C LYS A 279 16.43 10.36 -29.58
N LEU A 280 15.84 10.22 -28.41
CA LEU A 280 15.88 11.22 -27.32
C LEU A 280 17.02 10.98 -26.31
N GLU A 281 17.89 10.01 -26.62
CA GLU A 281 18.97 9.55 -25.75
C GLU A 281 18.47 9.14 -24.36
N PHE A 282 17.24 8.63 -24.29
CA PHE A 282 16.68 8.16 -23.03
C PHE A 282 17.25 6.78 -22.69
N PRO A 283 17.80 6.59 -21.48
CA PRO A 283 18.35 5.31 -21.08
C PRO A 283 17.23 4.28 -20.91
N ILE A 284 17.25 3.23 -21.75
CA ILE A 284 16.37 2.08 -21.61
C ILE A 284 17.14 0.97 -20.90
N ASP A 285 16.73 0.63 -19.68
CA ASP A 285 17.27 -0.53 -18.98
C ASP A 285 16.65 -1.81 -19.54
N ARG A 286 17.39 -2.45 -20.46
CA ARG A 286 16.96 -3.69 -21.10
C ARG A 286 16.89 -4.87 -20.13
N ASN A 287 17.65 -4.84 -19.04
CA ASN A 287 17.64 -5.91 -18.04
C ASN A 287 16.36 -5.81 -17.20
N GLN A 288 16.05 -4.61 -16.69
CA GLN A 288 14.82 -4.37 -15.95
C GLN A 288 13.59 -4.77 -16.77
N MET A 289 13.58 -4.43 -18.05
CA MET A 289 12.50 -4.79 -18.98
C MET A 289 12.38 -6.31 -19.17
N ALA A 290 13.51 -7.02 -19.33
CA ALA A 290 13.52 -8.47 -19.43
C ALA A 290 12.97 -9.12 -18.15
N GLU A 291 13.36 -8.61 -16.98
CA GLU A 291 12.85 -9.07 -15.67
C GLU A 291 11.34 -8.84 -15.54
N THR A 292 10.81 -7.69 -15.95
CA THR A 292 9.37 -7.41 -15.91
C THR A 292 8.59 -8.37 -16.82
N ILE A 293 9.04 -8.57 -18.05
CA ILE A 293 8.40 -9.50 -19.01
C ILE A 293 8.42 -10.93 -18.49
N GLN A 294 9.56 -11.38 -17.96
CA GLN A 294 9.70 -12.71 -17.37
C GLN A 294 8.83 -12.89 -16.13
N GLY A 295 8.82 -11.91 -15.23
CA GLY A 295 7.96 -11.92 -14.04
C GLY A 295 6.48 -12.01 -14.39
N LYS A 296 6.09 -11.38 -15.50
CA LYS A 296 4.72 -11.46 -16.01
C LYS A 296 4.39 -12.80 -16.65
N ALA A 297 5.29 -13.36 -17.45
CA ALA A 297 5.15 -14.73 -17.96
C ALA A 297 5.01 -15.73 -16.79
N ALA A 298 5.86 -15.60 -15.77
CA ALA A 298 5.81 -16.38 -14.54
C ALA A 298 4.47 -16.22 -13.79
N LEU A 299 3.92 -15.01 -13.73
CA LEU A 299 2.61 -14.76 -13.12
C LEU A 299 1.49 -15.49 -13.87
N TRP A 300 1.44 -15.38 -15.21
CA TRP A 300 0.46 -16.11 -16.02
C TRP A 300 0.58 -17.63 -15.89
N MET A 301 1.80 -18.14 -15.66
CA MET A 301 2.00 -19.58 -15.38
C MET A 301 1.33 -20.02 -14.08
N LYS A 302 1.23 -19.15 -13.06
CA LYS A 302 0.56 -19.51 -11.81
C LYS A 302 -0.94 -19.75 -11.99
N ASP A 303 -1.54 -19.14 -13.01
CA ASP A 303 -2.96 -19.33 -13.32
C ASP A 303 -3.25 -20.69 -13.99
N LEU A 304 -2.20 -21.43 -14.41
CA LEU A 304 -2.33 -22.75 -15.02
C LEU A 304 -3.01 -23.78 -14.12
N SER A 305 -2.77 -23.74 -12.80
CA SER A 305 -3.37 -24.69 -11.86
C SER A 305 -4.89 -24.55 -11.74
N SER A 306 -5.45 -23.42 -12.18
CA SER A 306 -6.88 -23.13 -12.12
C SER A 306 -7.55 -23.10 -13.49
N ALA A 307 -6.79 -23.29 -14.58
CA ALA A 307 -7.28 -23.21 -15.94
C ALA A 307 -7.70 -24.59 -16.51
N PRO A 308 -8.93 -24.76 -17.01
CA PRO A 308 -9.38 -26.01 -17.62
C PRO A 308 -8.74 -26.30 -19.00
N ASP A 309 -8.24 -25.27 -19.70
CA ASP A 309 -7.44 -25.41 -20.93
C ASP A 309 -6.12 -24.62 -20.81
N PRO A 310 -4.97 -25.29 -20.63
CA PRO A 310 -3.64 -24.67 -20.52
C PRO A 310 -3.17 -23.99 -21.82
N SER A 311 -3.72 -24.37 -22.98
CA SER A 311 -3.21 -23.99 -24.30
C SER A 311 -3.23 -22.48 -24.54
N ALA A 312 -4.27 -21.80 -24.04
CA ALA A 312 -4.40 -20.36 -24.16
C ALA A 312 -3.31 -19.61 -23.36
N ILE A 313 -2.95 -20.11 -22.18
CA ILE A 313 -1.90 -19.51 -21.34
C ILE A 313 -0.53 -19.71 -21.99
N PHE A 314 -0.23 -20.92 -22.48
CA PHE A 314 1.01 -21.20 -23.20
C PHE A 314 1.16 -20.33 -24.45
N GLY A 315 0.09 -20.17 -25.25
CA GLY A 315 0.09 -19.28 -26.41
C GLY A 315 0.42 -17.84 -26.04
N ARG A 316 -0.19 -17.30 -24.97
CA ARG A 316 0.08 -15.94 -24.49
C ARG A 316 1.53 -15.77 -24.01
N VAL A 317 2.06 -16.74 -23.27
CA VAL A 317 3.45 -16.68 -22.80
C VAL A 317 4.43 -16.79 -23.97
N ARG A 318 4.15 -17.65 -24.96
CA ARG A 318 4.97 -17.78 -26.16
C ARG A 318 5.04 -16.46 -26.93
N GLU A 319 3.90 -15.82 -27.19
CA GLU A 319 3.88 -14.52 -27.86
C GLU A 319 4.65 -13.45 -27.08
N LEU A 320 4.55 -13.48 -25.74
CA LEU A 320 5.27 -12.56 -24.87
C LEU A 320 6.80 -12.77 -24.95
N LEU A 321 7.27 -14.01 -24.86
CA LEU A 321 8.71 -14.32 -24.95
C LEU A 321 9.27 -14.08 -26.36
N ALA A 322 8.53 -14.47 -27.40
CA ALA A 322 8.94 -14.27 -28.79
C ALA A 322 9.03 -12.78 -29.14
N GLY A 323 8.09 -11.96 -28.69
CA GLY A 323 8.14 -10.51 -28.88
C GLY A 323 9.29 -9.84 -28.13
N ALA A 324 9.60 -10.30 -26.92
CA ALA A 324 10.76 -9.83 -26.19
C ALA A 324 12.09 -10.21 -26.89
N GLY A 325 12.15 -11.41 -27.48
CA GLY A 325 13.27 -11.83 -28.33
C GLY A 325 13.45 -10.93 -29.55
N ARG A 326 12.35 -10.52 -30.22
CA ARG A 326 12.38 -9.58 -31.37
C ARG A 326 12.98 -8.21 -31.03
N LEU A 327 12.83 -7.77 -29.77
CA LEU A 327 13.43 -6.52 -29.29
C LEU A 327 14.88 -6.67 -28.80
N GLY A 328 15.44 -7.88 -28.86
CA GLY A 328 16.82 -8.17 -28.45
C GLY A 328 17.03 -8.01 -26.94
N LEU A 329 16.04 -8.43 -26.14
CA LEU A 329 16.15 -8.40 -24.69
C LEU A 329 16.95 -9.59 -24.16
N PRO A 330 17.74 -9.41 -23.09
CA PRO A 330 18.46 -10.48 -22.43
C PRO A 330 17.49 -11.34 -21.60
N LEU A 331 16.76 -12.23 -22.26
CA LEU A 331 15.83 -13.14 -21.61
C LEU A 331 16.57 -14.25 -20.86
N ASN A 332 16.13 -14.53 -19.63
CA ASN A 332 16.55 -15.65 -18.80
C ASN A 332 15.32 -16.54 -18.56
N PRO A 333 15.36 -17.83 -18.95
CA PRO A 333 14.21 -18.71 -18.82
C PRO A 333 13.92 -19.13 -17.38
N TRP A 334 14.85 -18.95 -16.43
CA TRP A 334 14.80 -19.54 -15.08
C TRP A 334 13.49 -19.27 -14.31
N SER A 335 13.00 -18.03 -14.31
CA SER A 335 11.78 -17.66 -13.56
C SER A 335 10.51 -18.25 -14.17
N VAL A 336 10.43 -18.30 -15.50
CA VAL A 336 9.32 -18.91 -16.24
C VAL A 336 9.35 -20.42 -16.11
N GLN A 337 10.54 -21.03 -16.22
CA GLN A 337 10.77 -22.46 -15.99
C GLN A 337 10.31 -22.88 -14.60
N ASN A 338 10.76 -22.19 -13.54
CA ASN A 338 10.35 -22.54 -12.17
C ASN A 338 8.84 -22.40 -11.96
N SER A 339 8.24 -21.35 -12.50
CA SER A 339 6.78 -21.17 -12.37
C SER A 339 5.99 -22.25 -13.12
N PHE A 340 6.50 -22.69 -14.29
CA PHE A 340 5.95 -23.83 -15.02
C PHE A 340 6.10 -25.14 -14.23
N LEU A 341 7.26 -25.38 -13.62
CA LEU A 341 7.51 -26.54 -12.76
C LEU A 341 6.57 -26.58 -11.56
N ASP A 342 6.40 -25.45 -10.86
CA ASP A 342 5.46 -25.33 -9.75
C ASP A 342 4.01 -25.61 -10.20
N ALA A 343 3.62 -25.08 -11.36
CA ALA A 343 2.31 -25.36 -11.95
C ALA A 343 2.11 -26.84 -12.30
N CYS A 344 3.14 -27.51 -12.86
CA CYS A 344 3.12 -28.94 -13.11
C CYS A 344 2.94 -29.76 -11.82
N LEU A 345 3.60 -29.39 -10.71
CA LEU A 345 3.44 -30.08 -9.43
C LEU A 345 2.01 -29.99 -8.86
N LEU A 346 1.31 -28.88 -9.14
CA LEU A 346 -0.07 -28.66 -8.69
C LEU A 346 -1.12 -29.28 -9.64
N ALA A 347 -0.74 -29.58 -10.87
CA ALA A 347 -1.61 -30.13 -11.92
C ALA A 347 -1.68 -31.68 -11.86
N ALA A 348 -2.24 -32.23 -10.78
CA ALA A 348 -2.33 -33.69 -10.58
C ALA A 348 -3.38 -34.40 -11.45
N ASP A 349 -4.36 -33.69 -12.02
CA ASP A 349 -5.55 -34.25 -12.69
C ASP A 349 -5.83 -33.64 -14.09
N CYS A 350 -4.80 -33.45 -14.93
CA CYS A 350 -5.00 -32.93 -16.29
C CYS A 350 -5.55 -33.98 -17.26
N SER A 351 -6.43 -33.54 -18.18
CA SER A 351 -6.91 -34.37 -19.29
C SER A 351 -5.74 -34.78 -20.24
N PRO A 352 -5.88 -35.86 -21.03
CA PRO A 352 -4.84 -36.29 -21.98
C PRO A 352 -4.44 -35.21 -23.00
N GLN A 353 -5.38 -34.34 -23.37
CA GLN A 353 -5.11 -33.19 -24.25
C GLN A 353 -4.29 -32.10 -23.54
N GLY A 354 -4.58 -31.84 -22.26
CA GLY A 354 -3.78 -30.94 -21.43
C GLY A 354 -2.35 -31.44 -21.25
N LEU A 355 -2.15 -32.74 -21.00
CA LEU A 355 -0.81 -33.34 -20.86
C LEU A 355 0.05 -33.15 -22.10
N ASN A 356 -0.50 -33.30 -23.30
CA ASN A 356 0.23 -33.04 -24.55
C ASN A 356 0.65 -31.56 -24.69
N ALA A 357 -0.21 -30.63 -24.27
CA ALA A 357 0.11 -29.21 -24.27
C ALA A 357 1.25 -28.88 -23.29
N TYR A 358 1.23 -29.46 -22.09
CA TYR A 358 2.34 -29.31 -21.12
C TYR A 358 3.66 -29.88 -21.65
N ARG A 359 3.64 -31.05 -22.31
CA ARG A 359 4.87 -31.65 -22.88
C ARG A 359 5.46 -30.80 -24.01
N ALA A 360 4.62 -30.35 -24.94
CA ALA A 360 5.06 -29.48 -26.03
C ALA A 360 5.68 -28.18 -25.51
N PHE A 361 5.08 -27.59 -24.47
CA PHE A 361 5.58 -26.36 -23.89
C PHE A 361 6.84 -26.56 -23.02
N ALA A 362 7.00 -27.72 -22.38
CA ALA A 362 8.23 -28.07 -21.66
C ALA A 362 9.45 -28.14 -22.60
N GLU A 363 9.28 -28.71 -23.80
CA GLU A 363 10.33 -28.75 -24.82
C GLU A 363 10.71 -27.34 -25.30
N GLU A 364 9.73 -26.44 -25.46
CA GLU A 364 9.97 -25.04 -25.83
C GLU A 364 10.71 -24.24 -24.75
N LEU A 365 10.56 -24.63 -23.49
CA LEU A 365 11.31 -24.06 -22.36
C LEU A 365 12.64 -24.77 -22.09
N GLU A 366 13.08 -25.68 -22.96
CA GLU A 366 14.30 -26.49 -22.77
C GLU A 366 14.28 -27.31 -21.46
N LEU A 367 13.10 -27.73 -21.00
CA LEU A 367 12.90 -28.58 -19.83
C LEU A 367 12.68 -30.04 -20.24
N PRO A 368 13.17 -31.03 -19.45
CA PRO A 368 12.95 -32.42 -19.77
C PRO A 368 11.47 -32.80 -19.61
N VAL A 369 10.93 -33.54 -20.60
CA VAL A 369 9.52 -33.98 -20.65
C VAL A 369 9.14 -34.85 -19.44
N SER A 370 10.13 -35.47 -18.78
CA SER A 370 9.94 -36.26 -17.55
C SER A 370 9.42 -35.47 -16.36
N VAL A 371 9.42 -34.13 -16.43
CA VAL A 371 8.95 -33.27 -15.34
C VAL A 371 7.45 -32.99 -15.41
N VAL A 372 6.79 -33.35 -16.52
CA VAL A 372 5.33 -33.25 -16.65
C VAL A 372 4.65 -34.45 -15.94
N PRO A 373 3.61 -34.24 -15.10
CA PRO A 373 2.90 -35.32 -14.41
C PRO A 373 2.36 -36.39 -15.38
N GLY A 374 2.39 -37.66 -14.98
CA GLY A 374 1.92 -38.78 -15.81
C GLY A 374 2.94 -39.34 -16.82
N GLY A 375 4.22 -38.94 -16.71
CA GLY A 375 5.35 -39.53 -17.43
C GLY A 375 5.89 -40.80 -16.78
N GLY A 376 5.04 -41.80 -16.55
CA GLY A 376 5.47 -43.19 -16.34
C GLY A 376 5.39 -43.93 -17.67
N SER A 377 6.48 -44.61 -18.04
CA SER A 377 6.72 -45.29 -19.32
C SER A 377 5.60 -46.21 -19.81
#